data_AF-A0A0R1N495-F1
#
_entry.id   AF-A0A0R1N495-F1
#
_cell.length_a   1.000
_cell.length_b   1.000
_cell.length_c   1.000
_cell.angle_alpha   90.00
_cell.angle_beta   90.00
_cell.angle_gamma   90.00
#
_symmetry.space_group_name_H-M   'P 1'
#
loop_
_entity.id
_entity.type
_entity.pdbx_description
1 polymer ?
#
loop_
_entity_poly.entity_id
_entity_poly.type
_entity_poly.pdbx_seq_one_letter_code
_entity_poly.pdbx_strand_id
1 'polypeptide(L)' 'MKEGHNMASRKHNRVDEKGRVVIPVKIREAMEIDAGSFIEFEYMARKHQLVIRAVAESDVHAQDH' A
#
# COMPACT_ATOMS: atom_id res chain seq x y z
N MET A 1 -12.97 17.87 -21.95
CA MET A 1 -12.82 17.27 -20.61
C MET A 1 -11.67 16.27 -20.72
N LYS A 2 -10.50 16.54 -20.12
CA LYS A 2 -9.33 15.68 -20.27
C LYS A 2 -9.39 14.59 -19.20
N GLU A 3 -9.57 13.35 -19.64
CA GLU A 3 -9.43 12.16 -18.79
C GLU A 3 -8.02 12.15 -18.19
N GLY A 4 -7.96 12.24 -16.85
CA GLY A 4 -6.71 12.11 -16.11
C GLY A 4 -6.19 10.69 -16.27
N HIS A 5 -5.21 10.51 -17.14
CA HIS A 5 -4.40 9.30 -17.18
C HIS A 5 -3.69 9.16 -15.83
N ASN A 6 -4.22 8.30 -14.97
CA ASN A 6 -3.53 7.87 -13.76
C ASN A 6 -2.32 7.03 -14.19
N MET A 7 -1.17 7.68 -14.41
CA MET A 7 0.09 7.00 -14.66
C MET A 7 0.48 6.25 -13.39
N ALA A 8 0.12 4.97 -13.29
CA ALA A 8 0.69 4.08 -12.31
C ALA A 8 2.21 4.07 -12.52
N SER A 9 2.94 4.79 -11.66
CA SER A 9 4.41 4.84 -11.71
C SER A 9 4.93 3.46 -11.28
N ARG A 10 5.17 2.59 -12.27
CA ARG A 10 5.72 1.26 -12.02
C ARG A 10 7.22 1.41 -11.70
N LYS A 11 7.54 1.44 -10.41
CA LYS A 11 8.92 1.35 -9.92
C LYS A 11 9.21 -0.04 -9.37
N HIS A 12 10.38 -0.58 -9.70
CA HIS A 12 10.92 -1.76 -9.05
C HIS A 12 11.68 -1.31 -7.79
N ASN A 13 11.13 -1.63 -6.62
CA ASN A 13 11.83 -1.44 -5.35
C ASN A 13 12.51 -2.75 -4.97
N ARG A 14 13.76 -2.66 -4.51
CA ARG A 14 14.47 -3.82 -3.96
C ARG A 14 13.82 -4.22 -2.64
N VAL A 15 13.59 -5.51 -2.47
CA VAL A 15 13.23 -6.10 -1.19
C VAL A 15 14.51 -6.25 -0.37
N ASP A 16 14.49 -5.84 0.90
CA ASP A 16 15.64 -6.04 1.77
C ASP A 16 15.77 -7.50 2.25
N GLU A 17 16.86 -7.80 2.96
CA GLU A 17 17.14 -9.16 3.47
C GLU A 17 16.09 -9.69 4.45
N LYS A 18 15.25 -8.81 5.01
CA LYS A 18 14.17 -9.17 5.92
C LYS A 18 12.81 -9.29 5.22
N GLY A 19 12.78 -9.17 3.89
CA GLY A 19 11.54 -9.25 3.12
C GLY A 19 10.73 -7.96 3.13
N ARG A 20 11.29 -6.81 3.55
CA ARG A 20 10.57 -5.54 3.62
C ARG A 20 10.67 -4.77 2.31
N VAL A 21 9.59 -4.08 1.95
CA VAL A 21 9.53 -3.15 0.82
C VAL A 21 9.39 -1.74 1.36
N VAL A 22 10.26 -0.84 0.91
CA VAL A 22 10.14 0.59 1.24
C VAL A 22 9.05 1.21 0.36
N ILE A 23 8.01 1.75 1.00
CA ILE A 23 7.00 2.55 0.32
C ILE A 23 7.59 3.94 0.02
N PRO A 24 7.71 4.35 -1.26
CA PRO A 24 8.26 5.65 -1.63
C PRO A 24 7.49 6.82 -0.99
N VAL A 25 8.22 7.89 -0.66
CA VAL A 25 7.66 9.08 0.05
C VAL A 25 6.38 9.60 -0.60
N LYS A 26 6.35 9.75 -1.93
CA LYS A 26 5.19 10.25 -2.66
C LYS A 26 3.96 9.35 -2.56
N ILE A 27 4.16 8.04 -2.45
CA ILE A 27 3.06 7.09 -2.29
C ILE A 27 2.53 7.16 -0.86
N ARG A 28 3.42 7.26 0.14
CA ARG A 28 3.00 7.45 1.54
C ARG A 28 2.21 8.74 1.74
N GLU A 29 2.69 9.85 1.18
CA GLU A 29 2.00 11.15 1.22
C GLU A 29 0.63 11.09 0.55
N ALA A 30 0.53 10.46 -0.64
CA ALA A 30 -0.73 10.33 -1.35
C ALA A 30 -1.73 9.37 -0.67
N MET A 31 -1.24 8.44 0.15
CA MET A 31 -2.06 7.49 0.91
C MET A 31 -2.25 7.90 2.38
N GLU A 32 -1.71 9.06 2.78
CA GLU A 32 -1.74 9.56 4.17
C GLU A 32 -1.21 8.51 5.19
N ILE A 33 -0.12 7.81 4.82
CA ILE A 33 0.54 6.79 5.65
C ILE A 33 1.69 7.42 6.43
N ASP A 34 1.51 7.49 7.74
CA ASP A 34 2.50 7.96 8.70
C ASP A 34 3.18 6.80 9.45
N ALA A 35 4.23 7.14 10.21
CA ALA A 35 4.87 6.17 11.08
C ALA A 35 3.88 5.73 12.17
N GLY A 36 3.63 4.42 12.25
CA GLY A 36 2.65 3.84 13.18
C GLY A 36 1.28 3.57 12.56
N SER A 37 1.01 4.04 11.33
CA SER A 37 -0.23 3.70 10.62
C SER A 37 -0.32 2.20 10.36
N PHE A 38 -1.52 1.66 10.53
CA PHE A 38 -1.84 0.30 10.11
C PHE A 38 -2.04 0.25 8.58
N ILE A 39 -1.52 -0.81 7.97
CA ILE A 39 -1.69 -1.09 6.55
C ILE A 39 -2.14 -2.53 6.36
N GLU A 40 -3.01 -2.76 5.39
CA GLU A 40 -3.48 -4.09 5.02
C GLU A 40 -2.77 -4.55 3.75
N PHE A 41 -2.47 -5.86 3.71
CA PHE A 41 -1.91 -6.52 2.54
C PHE A 41 -2.91 -7.53 1.99
N GLU A 42 -3.29 -7.36 0.73
CA GLU A 42 -4.13 -8.31 0.00
C GLU A 42 -3.29 -9.04 -1.05
N TYR A 43 -3.26 -10.38 -1.01
CA TYR A 43 -2.57 -11.18 -2.02
C TYR A 43 -3.53 -11.64 -3.13
N MET A 44 -3.35 -11.08 -4.32
CA MET A 44 -4.09 -11.46 -5.52
C MET A 44 -3.41 -12.64 -6.22
N ALA A 45 -3.74 -13.86 -5.80
CA ALA A 45 -3.11 -15.09 -6.27
C ALA A 45 -3.06 -15.23 -7.81
N ARG A 46 -4.15 -14.86 -8.52
CA ARG A 46 -4.21 -14.95 -9.99
C ARG A 46 -3.20 -14.07 -10.72
N LYS A 47 -2.77 -12.97 -10.11
CA LYS A 47 -1.84 -12.00 -10.69
C LYS A 47 -0.47 -12.03 -10.02
N HIS A 48 -0.30 -12.84 -8.97
CA HIS A 48 0.87 -12.82 -8.10
C HIS A 48 1.23 -11.41 -7.63
N GLN A 49 0.21 -10.65 -7.23
CA GLN A 49 0.35 -9.26 -6.79
C GLN A 49 -0.01 -9.12 -5.32
N LEU A 50 0.81 -8.37 -4.59
CA LEU A 50 0.48 -7.89 -3.26
C LEU A 50 -0.02 -6.44 -3.38
N VAL A 51 -1.22 -6.17 -2.88
CA VAL A 51 -1.81 -4.84 -2.88
C VAL A 51 -1.81 -4.31 -1.45
N ILE A 52 -1.31 -3.08 -1.30
CA ILE A 52 -1.21 -2.38 -0.01
C ILE A 52 -2.36 -1.40 0.06
N ARG A 53 -3.11 -1.42 1.18
CA ARG A 53 -4.17 -0.46 1.47
C ARG A 53 -3.88 0.25 2.79
N ALA A 54 -4.14 1.55 2.84
CA ALA A 54 -4.19 2.28 4.10
C ALA A 54 -5.49 1.88 4.83
N VAL A 55 -5.39 1.71 6.15
CA VAL A 55 -6.52 1.30 7.01
C VAL A 55 -6.78 2.42 8.01
N ALA A 56 -8.03 2.82 8.18
CA ALA A 56 -8.40 3.73 9.27
C ALA A 56 -8.41 2.95 10.60
N GLU A 57 -7.99 3.57 11.70
CA GLU A 57 -7.93 2.89 13.03
C GLU A 57 -9.26 2.22 13.43
N SER A 58 -10.39 2.80 13.00
CA SER A 58 -11.75 2.28 13.21
C SER A 58 -11.96 0.87 12.67
N ASP A 59 -11.29 0.52 11.57
CA ASP A 59 -11.49 -0.75 10.87
C ASP A 59 -10.63 -1.89 11.46
N VAL A 60 -9.56 -1.53 12.19
CA VAL A 60 -8.67 -2.50 12.83
C VAL A 60 -9.37 -3.22 14.00
N HIS A 61 -10.23 -2.52 14.73
CA HIS A 61 -10.96 -3.08 15.89
C HIS A 61 -12.17 -3.95 15.50
N ALA A 62 -12.60 -3.92 14.24
CA ALA A 62 -13.72 -4.74 13.77
C ALA A 62 -13.32 -6.20 13.43
N GLN A 63 -12.02 -6.50 13.37
CA GLN A 63 -11.49 -7.83 13.03
C GLN A 63 -11.08 -8.68 14.26
N ASP A 64 -11.16 -8.13 15.47
CA ASP A 64 -10.80 -8.81 16.74
C ASP A 64 -12.03 -9.34 17.54
N HIS A 65 -13.23 -9.38 16.93
CA HIS A 65 -14.47 -9.84 17.55
C HIS A 65 -15.11 -11.06 16.88
#